data_AF-A0A4Q9GZP7-F1
#
_entry.id   AF-A0A4Q9GZP7-F1
#
_cell.length_a   1.000
_cell.length_b   1.000
_cell.length_c   1.000
_cell.angle_alpha   90.00
_cell.angle_beta   90.00
_cell.angle_gamma   90.00
#
_symmetry.space_group_name_H-M   'P 1'
#
loop_
_entity.id
_entity.type
_entity.pdbx_description
1 polymer ?
#
loop_
_entity_poly.entity_id
_entity_poly.type
_entity_poly.pdbx_seq_one_letter_code
_entity_poly.pdbx_strand_id
1 'polypeptide(L)' 'MRRSRFTESQILAILSEGETDLAAAEVCRKHGISAATRRQWKSKCAGMSADELKRVKELEAENAAIKDVLSRKL' A
#
# COMPACT_ATOMS: atom_id res chain seq x y z
N MET A 1 5.64 14.18 -8.66
CA MET A 1 6.95 13.54 -8.41
C MET A 1 7.53 13.11 -9.76
N ARG A 2 8.82 13.38 -10.03
CA ARG A 2 9.54 12.63 -11.08
C ARG A 2 9.35 11.13 -10.81
N ARG A 3 9.34 10.29 -11.86
CA ARG A 3 9.24 8.84 -11.68
C ARG A 3 10.27 8.39 -10.65
N SER A 4 9.80 7.68 -9.62
CA SER A 4 10.68 7.10 -8.62
C SER A 4 11.60 6.09 -9.30
N ARG A 5 12.86 6.02 -8.85
CA ARG A 5 13.78 4.93 -9.22
C ARG A 5 13.44 3.62 -8.50
N PHE A 6 12.58 3.70 -7.49
CA PHE A 6 12.10 2.56 -6.71
C PHE A 6 10.72 2.13 -7.21
N THR A 7 10.50 0.82 -7.27
CA THR A 7 9.17 0.22 -7.48
C THR A 7 8.28 0.46 -6.27
N GLU A 8 6.98 0.25 -6.43
CA GLU A 8 6.00 0.40 -5.35
C GLU A 8 6.26 -0.58 -4.21
N SER A 9 6.61 -1.84 -4.53
CA SER A 9 7.02 -2.85 -3.56
C SER A 9 8.29 -2.47 -2.79
N GLN A 10 9.29 -1.90 -3.48
CA GLN A 10 10.51 -1.38 -2.84
C GLN A 10 10.20 -0.21 -1.92
N ILE A 11 9.31 0.70 -2.33
CA ILE A 11 8.86 1.83 -1.51
C ILE A 11 8.21 1.32 -0.21
N LEU A 12 7.30 0.35 -0.30
CA LEU A 12 6.64 -0.23 0.88
C LEU A 12 7.64 -0.93 1.82
N ALA A 13 8.60 -1.69 1.28
CA ALA A 13 9.65 -2.32 2.06
C ALA A 13 10.50 -1.28 2.82
N ILE A 14 10.95 -0.22 2.13
CA ILE A 14 11.70 0.89 2.73
C ILE A 14 10.89 1.62 3.81
N LEU A 15 9.59 1.81 3.60
CA LEU A 15 8.72 2.43 4.59
C LEU A 15 8.63 1.56 5.87
N SER A 16 8.51 0.24 5.72
CA SER A 16 8.41 -0.72 6.83
C SER A 16 9.70 -0.86 7.64
N GLU A 17 10.88 -0.77 7.01
CA GLU A 17 12.19 -0.82 7.72
C GLU A 17 12.27 0.28 8.80
N GLY A 18 11.65 1.43 8.56
CA GLY A 18 11.62 2.56 9.48
C GLY A 18 10.43 2.59 10.43
N GLU A 19 9.65 1.51 10.50
CA GLU A 19 8.57 1.30 11.48
C GLU A 19 8.91 0.17 12.46
N THR A 20 9.76 -0.78 12.04
CA THR A 20 10.05 -1.98 12.82
C THR A 20 11.21 -1.81 13.79
N ASP A 21 12.37 -1.24 13.41
CA ASP A 21 13.50 -1.12 14.36
C ASP A 21 14.56 -0.04 14.01
N LEU A 22 14.50 0.59 12.83
CA LEU A 22 15.46 1.63 12.44
C LEU A 22 14.86 3.04 12.52
N ALA A 23 15.63 3.98 13.07
CA ALA A 23 15.26 5.38 13.06
C ALA A 23 15.02 5.86 11.63
N ALA A 24 13.93 6.60 11.40
CA ALA A 24 13.54 7.14 10.11
C ALA A 24 14.68 7.83 9.33
N ALA A 25 15.58 8.51 10.05
CA ALA A 25 16.74 9.19 9.49
C ALA A 25 17.80 8.23 8.94
N GLU A 26 17.98 7.06 9.57
CA GLU A 26 18.93 6.05 9.13
C GLU A 26 18.45 5.36 7.85
N VAL A 27 17.16 5.05 7.77
CA VAL A 27 16.54 4.52 6.55
C VAL A 27 16.69 5.50 5.38
N CYS A 28 16.51 6.81 5.65
CA CYS A 28 16.72 7.84 4.64
C CYS A 28 18.16 7.86 4.11
N ARG A 29 19.16 7.76 5.01
CA ARG A 29 20.58 7.67 4.63
C ARG A 29 20.89 6.39 3.84
N LYS A 30 20.46 5.23 4.35
CA LYS A 30 20.69 3.91 3.75
C LYS A 30 20.20 3.82 2.31
N HIS A 31 19.02 4.36 2.03
CA HIS A 31 18.39 4.30 0.71
C HIS A 31 18.63 5.55 -0.15
N GLY A 32 19.40 6.53 0.34
CA GLY A 32 19.71 7.76 -0.39
C GLY A 32 18.47 8.62 -0.68
N ILE A 33 17.49 8.63 0.23
CA ILE A 33 16.25 9.40 0.09
C ILE A 33 16.15 10.48 1.16
N SER A 34 15.43 11.56 0.86
CA SER A 34 15.15 12.59 1.86
C SER A 34 13.94 12.22 2.73
N ALA A 35 13.87 12.79 3.93
CA ALA A 35 12.70 12.67 4.80
C ALA A 35 11.41 13.18 4.12
N ALA A 36 11.52 14.20 3.26
CA ALA A 36 10.42 14.73 2.48
C ALA A 36 9.88 13.69 1.47
N THR A 37 10.78 12.99 0.77
CA THR A 37 10.42 11.88 -0.14
C THR A 37 9.70 10.77 0.62
N ARG A 38 10.23 10.36 1.78
CA ARG A 38 9.61 9.33 2.63
C ARG A 38 8.21 9.72 3.07
N ARG A 39 7.99 10.97 3.49
CA ARG A 39 6.65 11.48 3.86
C ARG A 39 5.68 11.45 2.67
N GLN A 40 6.15 11.84 1.49
CA GLN A 40 5.34 11.87 0.29
C GLN A 40 4.92 10.45 -0.14
N TRP A 41 5.81 9.45 0.01
CA TRP A 41 5.47 8.04 -0.16
C TRP A 41 4.46 7.54 0.86
N LYS A 42 4.61 7.85 2.16
CA LYS A 42 3.59 7.50 3.17
C LYS A 42 2.21 8.03 2.81
N SER A 43 2.13 9.29 2.37
CA SER A 43 0.86 9.89 1.93
C SER A 43 0.26 9.19 0.71
N LYS A 44 1.09 8.77 -0.25
CA LYS A 44 0.64 8.07 -1.45
C LYS A 44 0.13 6.66 -1.11
N CYS A 45 0.93 5.90 -0.35
CA CYS A 45 0.59 4.54 0.04
C CYS A 45 -0.63 4.49 0.96
N ALA A 46 -0.83 5.46 1.85
CA ALA A 46 -2.05 5.55 2.66
C ALA A 46 -3.32 5.73 1.80
N GLY A 47 -3.25 6.54 0.74
CA GLY A 47 -4.34 6.66 -0.23
C GLY A 47 -4.57 5.36 -1.01
N MET A 48 -3.50 4.70 -1.43
CA MET A 48 -3.59 3.41 -2.13
C MET A 48 -4.19 2.31 -1.27
N SER A 49 -3.78 2.17 -0.01
CA SER A 49 -4.35 1.16 0.90
C SER A 49 -5.85 1.36 1.14
N ALA A 50 -6.32 2.62 1.14
CA ALA A 50 -7.75 2.92 1.24
C ALA A 50 -8.52 2.48 -0.02
N ASP A 51 -7.96 2.73 -1.21
CA ASP A 51 -8.54 2.31 -2.48
C ASP A 51 -8.50 0.77 -2.66
N GLU A 52 -7.40 0.12 -2.28
CA GLU A 52 -7.27 -1.34 -2.27
C GLU A 52 -8.28 -1.98 -1.31
N LEU A 53 -8.43 -1.44 -0.10
CA LEU A 53 -9.43 -1.91 0.87
C LEU A 53 -10.86 -1.76 0.33
N LYS A 54 -11.15 -0.66 -0.37
CA LYS A 54 -12.45 -0.47 -1.04
C LYS A 54 -12.66 -1.53 -2.12
N ARG A 55 -11.65 -1.78 -2.95
CA ARG A 55 -11.73 -2.79 -4.03
C ARG A 55 -11.96 -4.19 -3.48
N VAL A 56 -11.30 -4.56 -2.38
CA VAL A 56 -11.52 -5.85 -1.70
C VAL A 56 -12.97 -5.98 -1.24
N LYS A 57 -13.53 -4.97 -0.59
CA LYS A 57 -14.93 -5.00 -0.14
C LYS A 57 -15.93 -5.14 -1.30
N GLU A 58 -15.67 -4.47 -2.43
CA GLU A 58 -16.48 -4.61 -3.64
C GLU A 58 -16.42 -6.04 -4.17
N LEU A 59 -15.22 -6.63 -4.26
CA LEU A 59 -15.04 -8.02 -4.72
C LEU A 59 -15.68 -9.03 -3.76
N GLU A 60 -15.61 -8.80 -2.45
CA GLU A 60 -16.29 -9.63 -1.45
C GLU A 60 -17.82 -9.55 -1.61
N ALA A 61 -18.36 -8.36 -1.84
CA ALA A 61 -19.78 -8.16 -2.08
C ALA A 61 -20.25 -8.82 -3.39
N GLU A 62 -19.47 -8.69 -4.47
CA GLU A 62 -19.73 -9.38 -5.74
C GLU A 62 -19.72 -10.90 -5.54
N ASN A 63 -18.72 -11.45 -4.84
CA ASN A 63 -18.66 -12.87 -4.52
C ASN A 63 -19.85 -13.35 -3.71
N ALA A 64 -20.29 -12.57 -2.72
CA ALA A 64 -21.46 -12.90 -1.90
C ALA A 64 -22.74 -12.93 -2.76
N ALA A 65 -22.92 -11.95 -3.65
CA ALA A 65 -24.05 -11.89 -4.57
C ALA A 65 -24.05 -13.08 -5.54
N ILE A 66 -22.88 -13.45 -6.08
CA ILE A 66 -22.75 -14.62 -6.96
C ILE A 66 -23.14 -15.90 -6.22
N LYS A 67 -22.65 -16.07 -4.98
CA LYS A 67 -23.00 -17.24 -4.15
C LYS A 67 -24.49 -17.33 -3.87
N ASP A 68 -25.14 -16.22 -3.51
CA ASP A 68 -26.58 -16.18 -3.28
C ASP A 68 -27.39 -16.57 -4.52
N VAL A 69 -27.02 -16.05 -5.70
CA VAL A 69 -27.66 -16.43 -6.97
C VAL A 69 -27.48 -17.92 -7.27
N LEU A 70 -26.29 -18.48 -7.02
CA LEU A 70 -26.05 -19.91 -7.20
C LEU A 70 -26.87 -20.75 -6.20
N SER A 71 -26.96 -20.32 -4.95
CA SER A 71 -27.75 -20.99 -3.91
C SER A 71 -29.26 -20.97 -4.19
N ARG A 72 -29.77 -19.96 -4.90
CA ARG A 72 -31.18 -19.89 -5.34
C ARG A 72 -31.49 -20.71 -6.59
N LYS A 73 -30.46 -21.10 -7.35
CA LYS A 73 -30.59 -21.90 -8.59
C LYS A 73 -30.47 -23.41 -8.36
N LEU A 74 -30.15 -23.81 -7.13
CA LEU A 74 -30.17 -25.19 -6.62
C LEU A 74 -31.46 -25.42 -5.83
#